data_AF-A0A945CG68-F1
#
_entry.id   AF-A0A945CG68-F1
#
_cell.length_a   1.000
_cell.length_b   1.000
_cell.length_c   1.000
_cell.angle_alpha   90.00
_cell.angle_beta   90.00
_cell.angle_gamma   90.00
#
_symmetry.space_group_name_H-M   'P 1'
#
loop_
_entity.id
_entity.type
_entity.pdbx_description
1 polymer ?
#
loop_
_entity_poly.entity_id
_entity_poly.type
_entity_poly.pdbx_seq_one_letter_code
_entity_poly.pdbx_strand_id
1 'polypeptide(L)'
;MREFEKTLEILDRQYGDYRAMRTLGMEQRACLERDDLAGLEASFVRIQRLMDRIRLRQTELPVLDKQHPEIRQRCDKLKTIILEIQDLRQFNQRSAQRLLEDTREEMRQLGKGRRARRGYQSAQVNQARLFDGTR
;
A
#
# COMPACT_ATOMS: atom_id res chain seq x y z
N MET A 1 22.17 36.36 1.43
CA MET A 1 21.91 35.80 0.08
C MET A 1 22.17 34.29 -0.01
N ARG A 2 23.37 33.78 0.30
CA ARG A 2 23.68 32.33 0.17
C ARG A 2 22.76 31.38 0.95
N GLU A 3 22.34 31.73 2.16
CA GLU A 3 21.46 30.87 2.97
C GLU A 3 20.02 30.81 2.45
N PHE A 4 19.55 31.91 1.86
CA PHE A 4 18.25 31.97 1.20
C PHE A 4 18.22 31.07 -0.02
N GLU A 5 19.20 31.17 -0.91
CA GLU A 5 19.33 30.31 -2.10
C GLU A 5 19.44 28.83 -1.71
N LYS A 6 20.26 28.51 -0.71
CA LYS A 6 20.38 27.15 -0.17
C LYS A 6 19.03 26.63 0.34
N THR A 7 18.24 27.48 1.00
CA THR A 7 16.91 27.10 1.50
C THR A 7 15.97 26.78 0.35
N LEU A 8 15.93 27.62 -0.68
CA LEU A 8 15.10 27.36 -1.85
C LEU A 8 15.49 26.04 -2.53
N GLU A 9 16.80 25.79 -2.68
CA GLU A 9 17.31 24.55 -3.24
C GLU A 9 16.91 23.32 -2.42
N ILE A 10 17.01 23.39 -1.09
CA ILE A 10 16.58 22.30 -0.20
C ILE A 10 15.08 22.02 -0.37
N LEU A 11 14.25 23.07 -0.38
CA LEU A 11 12.80 22.95 -0.54
C LEU A 11 12.43 22.36 -1.91
N ASP A 12 13.10 22.78 -2.98
CA ASP A 12 12.88 22.28 -4.34
C ASP A 12 13.29 20.79 -4.44
N ARG A 13 14.39 20.39 -3.80
CA ARG A 13 14.80 18.97 -3.71
C ARG A 13 13.83 18.13 -2.88
N GLN A 14 13.35 18.63 -1.75
CA GLN A 14 12.33 17.96 -0.96
C GLN A 14 11.03 17.78 -1.76
N TYR A 15 10.64 18.78 -2.54
CA TYR A 15 9.48 18.67 -3.42
C TYR A 15 9.64 17.57 -4.47
N GLY A 16 10.85 17.45 -5.05
CA GLY A 16 11.20 16.35 -5.95
C GLY A 16 11.04 14.98 -5.30
N ASP A 17 11.52 14.81 -4.07
CA ASP A 17 11.39 13.54 -3.33
C ASP A 17 9.94 13.22 -2.99
N TYR A 18 9.13 14.21 -2.58
CA TYR A 18 7.69 14.00 -2.36
C TYR A 18 6.97 13.63 -3.65
N ARG A 19 7.29 14.27 -4.78
CA ARG A 19 6.72 13.88 -6.08
C ARG A 19 7.07 12.43 -6.43
N ALA A 20 8.30 12.00 -6.17
CA ALA A 20 8.70 10.61 -6.35
C ALA A 20 7.93 9.66 -5.42
N MET A 21 7.72 10.03 -4.16
CA MET A 21 6.88 9.26 -3.23
C MET A 21 5.44 9.11 -3.72
N ARG A 22 4.86 10.17 -4.29
CA ARG A 22 3.52 10.11 -4.90
C ARG A 22 3.46 9.10 -6.04
N THR A 23 4.45 9.10 -6.93
CA THR A 23 4.55 8.10 -8.01
C THR A 23 4.65 6.69 -7.46
N LEU A 24 5.47 6.46 -6.44
CA LEU A 24 5.58 5.16 -5.76
C LEU A 24 4.25 4.75 -5.11
N GLY A 25 3.49 5.69 -4.54
CA GLY A 25 2.16 5.40 -4.01
C GLY A 25 1.16 4.95 -5.09
N MET A 26 1.29 5.47 -6.32
CA MET A 26 0.49 5.02 -7.47
C MET A 26 0.94 3.63 -7.93
N GLU A 27 2.25 3.36 -7.94
CA GLU A 27 2.80 2.02 -8.21
C GLU A 27 2.29 1.00 -7.17
N GLN A 28 2.29 1.35 -5.88
CA GLN A 28 1.73 0.52 -4.81
C GLN A 28 0.28 0.14 -5.05
N ARG A 29 -0.53 1.11 -5.50
CA ARG A 29 -1.92 0.87 -5.84
C ARG A 29 -2.03 -0.17 -6.98
N ALA A 30 -1.25 0.02 -8.04
CA ALA A 30 -1.24 -0.92 -9.16
C ALA A 30 -0.77 -2.32 -8.75
N CYS A 31 0.15 -2.42 -7.78
CA CYS A 31 0.57 -3.71 -7.23
C CYS A 31 -0.54 -4.36 -6.39
N LEU A 32 -1.28 -3.60 -5.58
CA LEU A 32 -2.45 -4.11 -4.85
C LEU A 32 -3.55 -4.62 -5.79
N GLU A 33 -3.81 -3.92 -6.89
CA GLU A 33 -4.79 -4.35 -7.90
C GLU A 33 -4.38 -5.62 -8.66
N ARG A 34 -3.10 -6.03 -8.57
CA ARG A 34 -2.52 -7.19 -9.28
C ARG A 34 -2.04 -8.30 -8.34
N ASP A 35 -2.26 -8.15 -7.03
CA ASP A 35 -1.70 -9.03 -5.99
C ASP A 35 -0.16 -9.19 -6.07
N ASP A 36 0.54 -8.16 -6.56
CA ASP A 36 2.00 -8.16 -6.72
C ASP A 36 2.69 -7.76 -5.40
N LEU A 37 2.94 -8.77 -4.56
CA LEU A 37 3.61 -8.59 -3.27
C LEU A 37 5.08 -8.14 -3.41
N ALA A 38 5.78 -8.61 -4.45
CA ALA A 38 7.18 -8.24 -4.69
C ALA A 38 7.30 -6.77 -5.09
N GLY A 39 6.40 -6.29 -5.96
CA GLY A 39 6.28 -4.88 -6.32
C GLY A 39 5.95 -4.00 -5.12
N LEU A 40 5.07 -4.46 -4.22
CA LEU A 40 4.77 -3.76 -2.96
C LEU A 40 6.00 -3.63 -2.07
N GLU A 41 6.74 -4.71 -1.82
CA GLU A 41 7.95 -4.67 -0.99
C GLU A 41 9.01 -3.73 -1.58
N ALA A 42 9.27 -3.82 -2.89
CA ALA A 42 10.22 -2.96 -3.58
C ALA A 42 9.84 -1.48 -3.46
N SER A 43 8.55 -1.16 -3.59
CA SER A 43 8.06 0.21 -3.45
C SER A 43 8.23 0.75 -2.02
N PHE A 44 8.01 -0.07 -0.98
CA PHE A 44 8.21 0.34 0.42
C PHE A 44 9.67 0.71 0.69
N VAL A 45 10.62 -0.09 0.21
CA VAL A 45 12.06 0.21 0.35
C VAL A 45 12.40 1.53 -0.33
N ARG A 46 11.87 1.79 -1.53
CA ARG A 46 12.09 3.05 -2.25
C ARG A 46 11.49 4.25 -1.52
N ILE A 47 10.28 4.12 -0.98
CA ILE A 47 9.62 5.16 -0.17
C ILE A 47 10.45 5.46 1.09
N GLN A 48 10.93 4.44 1.78
CA GLN A 48 11.75 4.62 2.99
C GLN A 48 13.03 5.42 2.70
N ARG A 49 13.73 5.09 1.61
CA ARG A 49 14.92 5.85 1.18
C ARG A 49 14.61 7.32 0.89
N LEU A 50 13.44 7.63 0.34
CA LEU A 50 13.01 9.02 0.11
C LEU A 50 12.70 9.73 1.42
N MET A 51 11.99 9.07 2.36
CA MET A 51 11.72 9.63 3.68
C MET A 51 13.02 9.95 4.43
N ASP A 52 14.02 9.08 4.37
CA ASP A 52 15.31 9.31 5.01
C ASP A 52 16.05 10.51 4.41
N ARG A 53 16.03 10.66 3.08
CA ARG A 53 16.58 11.86 2.40
C ARG A 53 15.87 13.14 2.80
N ILE A 54 14.55 13.11 2.88
CA ILE A 54 13.74 14.27 3.29
C ILE A 54 14.10 14.68 4.73
N ARG A 55 14.22 13.71 5.65
CA ARG A 55 14.61 13.95 7.04
C ARG A 55 15.99 14.57 7.15
N LEU A 56 16.98 14.05 6.43
CA LEU A 56 18.33 14.64 6.39
C LEU A 56 18.27 16.10 5.94
N ARG A 57 17.59 16.39 4.84
CA ARG A 57 17.44 17.78 4.35
C ARG A 57 16.67 18.68 5.31
N GLN A 58 15.75 18.13 6.10
CA GLN A 58 15.02 18.90 7.10
C GLN A 58 15.94 19.35 8.25
N THR A 59 16.99 18.59 8.56
CA THR A 59 18.03 19.02 9.52
C THR A 59 18.97 20.08 8.97
N GLU A 60 19.09 20.17 7.64
CA GLU A 60 19.95 21.15 6.95
C GLU A 60 19.27 22.51 6.71
N LEU A 61 17.95 22.60 6.94
CA LEU A 61 17.18 23.82 6.74
C LEU A 61 17.60 24.88 7.78
N PRO A 62 18.12 26.04 7.35
CA PRO A 62 18.40 27.13 8.27
C PRO A 62 17.09 27.69 8.83
N VAL A 63 17.14 28.24 10.04
CA VAL A 63 16.01 28.95 10.66
C VAL A 63 15.88 30.32 9.98
N LEU A 64 15.24 30.34 8.82
CA LEU A 64 14.90 31.58 8.13
C LEU A 64 13.48 32.01 8.44
N ASP A 65 13.26 33.32 8.37
CA ASP A 65 11.92 33.89 8.50
C ASP A 65 11.04 33.42 7.33
N LYS A 66 9.93 32.75 7.68
CA LYS A 66 8.96 32.19 6.72
C LYS A 66 8.16 33.30 6.01
N GLN A 67 8.40 34.56 6.36
CA GLN A 67 7.76 35.73 5.75
C GLN A 67 8.23 36.01 4.32
N HIS A 68 9.34 35.42 3.86
CA HIS A 68 9.73 35.54 2.46
C HIS A 68 8.72 34.85 1.52
N PRO A 69 8.18 35.56 0.51
CA PRO A 69 7.12 35.04 -0.34
C PRO A 69 7.55 33.81 -1.15
N GLU A 70 8.82 33.72 -1.58
CA GLU A 70 9.34 32.59 -2.35
C GLU A 70 9.48 31.31 -1.51
N ILE A 71 9.84 31.45 -0.23
CA ILE A 71 9.90 30.34 0.73
C ILE A 71 8.48 29.87 1.01
N ARG A 72 7.57 30.81 1.29
CA ARG A 72 6.16 30.53 1.53
C ARG A 72 5.53 29.76 0.37
N GLN A 73 5.74 30.21 -0.87
CA GLN A 73 5.21 29.54 -2.05
C GLN A 73 5.70 28.09 -2.17
N ARG A 74 6.97 27.82 -1.88
CA ARG A 74 7.53 26.46 -1.89
C ARG A 74 6.99 25.61 -0.74
N CYS A 75 6.85 26.18 0.45
CA CYS A 75 6.20 25.50 1.57
C CYS A 75 4.74 25.14 1.25
N ASP A 76 4.00 26.00 0.55
CA ASP A 76 2.62 25.72 0.14
C ASP A 76 2.57 24.58 -0.91
N LYS A 77 3.51 24.55 -1.86
CA LYS A 77 3.66 23.41 -2.80
C LYS A 77 3.98 22.11 -2.07
N LEU A 78 4.90 22.15 -1.12
CA LEU A 78 5.25 21.00 -0.27
C LEU A 78 4.04 20.52 0.53
N LYS A 79 3.28 21.44 1.14
CA LYS A 79 2.07 21.11 1.87
C LYS A 79 1.04 20.41 0.97
N THR A 80 0.85 20.92 -0.24
CA THR A 80 -0.09 20.33 -1.22
C THR A 80 0.30 18.90 -1.57
N ILE A 81 1.56 18.65 -1.94
CA ILE A 81 2.00 17.30 -2.32
C ILE A 81 1.98 16.33 -1.12
N ILE A 82 2.27 16.81 0.10
CA ILE A 82 2.19 15.99 1.32
C ILE A 82 0.74 15.53 1.57
N LEU A 83 -0.24 16.42 1.39
CA LEU A 83 -1.66 16.07 1.53
C LEU A 83 -2.07 15.02 0.49
N GLU A 84 -1.66 15.19 -0.77
CA GLU A 84 -1.94 14.20 -1.82
C GLU A 84 -1.34 12.82 -1.50
N ILE A 85 -0.12 12.77 -0.99
CA ILE A 85 0.53 11.51 -0.57
C ILE A 85 -0.21 10.89 0.61
N GLN A 86 -0.67 11.70 1.56
CA GLN A 86 -1.42 11.21 2.71
C GLN A 86 -2.75 10.58 2.28
N ASP A 87 -3.48 11.21 1.37
CA ASP A 87 -4.72 10.67 0.82
C ASP A 87 -4.48 9.36 0.06
N LEU A 88 -3.45 9.31 -0.78
CA LEU A 88 -3.06 8.12 -1.52
C LEU A 88 -2.66 6.96 -0.59
N ARG A 89 -1.90 7.26 0.47
CA ARG A 89 -1.54 6.28 1.49
C ARG A 89 -2.77 5.73 2.20
N GLN A 90 -3.71 6.59 2.60
CA GLN A 90 -4.96 6.16 3.23
C GLN A 90 -5.79 5.27 2.29
N PHE A 91 -5.88 5.62 1.01
CA PHE A 91 -6.55 4.82 0.01
C PHE A 91 -5.92 3.43 -0.14
N ASN A 92 -4.59 3.37 -0.29
CA ASN A 92 -3.86 2.11 -0.41
C ASN A 92 -4.03 1.23 0.83
N GLN A 93 -3.96 1.83 2.02
CA GLN A 93 -4.18 1.11 3.28
C GLN A 93 -5.59 0.48 3.37
N ARG A 94 -6.63 1.24 3.00
CA ARG A 94 -8.01 0.71 2.97
C ARG A 94 -8.16 -0.42 1.96
N SER A 95 -7.52 -0.30 0.79
CA SER A 95 -7.57 -1.32 -0.26
C SER A 95 -6.88 -2.61 0.18
N ALA A 96 -5.69 -2.50 0.77
CA ALA A 96 -4.97 -3.64 1.35
C ALA A 96 -5.78 -4.31 2.47
N GLN A 97 -6.44 -3.52 3.32
CA GLN A 97 -7.27 -4.07 4.39
C GLN A 97 -8.45 -4.87 3.85
N ARG A 98 -9.16 -4.37 2.83
CA ARG A 98 -10.25 -5.11 2.17
C ARG A 98 -9.77 -6.43 1.56
N LEU A 99 -8.66 -6.40 0.82
CA LEU A 99 -8.08 -7.61 0.23
C LEU A 99 -7.77 -8.68 1.30
N LEU A 100 -7.26 -8.26 2.45
CA LEU A 100 -7.02 -9.17 3.58
C LEU A 100 -8.31 -9.71 4.20
N GLU A 101 -9.36 -8.89 4.29
CA GLU A 101 -10.68 -9.30 4.79
C GLU A 101 -11.32 -10.34 3.85
N ASP A 102 -11.30 -10.08 2.54
CA ASP A 102 -11.82 -10.97 1.49
C ASP A 102 -11.07 -12.31 1.49
N THR A 103 -9.74 -12.27 1.49
CA THR A 103 -8.89 -13.47 1.54
C THR A 103 -9.17 -14.31 2.81
N ARG A 104 -9.38 -13.65 3.96
CA ARG A 104 -9.74 -14.33 5.21
C ARG A 104 -11.11 -14.98 5.14
N GLU A 105 -12.08 -14.33 4.49
CA GLU A 105 -13.41 -14.90 4.32
C GLU A 105 -13.39 -16.13 3.40
N GLU A 106 -12.68 -16.04 2.27
CA GLU A 106 -12.47 -17.16 1.36
C GLU A 106 -11.83 -18.37 2.08
N MET A 107 -10.79 -18.13 2.88
CA MET A 107 -10.17 -19.19 3.68
C MET A 107 -11.15 -19.84 4.67
N ARG A 108 -12.04 -19.05 5.30
CA ARG A 108 -13.08 -19.60 6.19
C ARG A 108 -14.08 -20.45 5.41
N GLN A 109 -14.50 -20.01 4.23
CA GLN A 109 -15.44 -20.76 3.38
C GLN A 109 -14.82 -22.07 2.88
N LEU A 110 -13.57 -22.05 2.42
CA LEU A 110 -12.81 -23.25 2.05
C LEU A 110 -12.66 -24.21 3.25
N GLY A 111 -12.39 -23.68 4.44
CA GLY A 111 -12.35 -24.47 5.68
C GLY A 111 -13.70 -25.14 6.02
N LYS A 112 -14.82 -24.42 5.85
CA LYS A 112 -16.17 -24.97 6.01
C LYS A 112 -16.49 -26.04 4.96
N GLY A 113 -16.14 -25.82 3.69
CA GLY A 113 -16.34 -26.80 2.61
C GLY A 113 -15.53 -28.09 2.82
N ARG A 114 -14.28 -27.98 3.30
CA ARG A 114 -13.46 -29.14 3.67
C ARG A 114 -14.04 -29.90 4.87
N ARG A 115 -14.60 -29.20 5.87
CA ARG A 115 -15.30 -29.83 7.01
C ARG A 115 -16.62 -30.48 6.58
N ALA A 116 -17.39 -29.87 5.69
CA ALA A 116 -18.62 -30.45 5.15
C ALA A 116 -18.36 -31.72 4.33
N ARG A 117 -17.31 -31.75 3.50
CA ARG A 117 -16.86 -32.96 2.78
C ARG A 117 -16.38 -34.07 3.72
N ARG A 118 -15.76 -33.73 4.86
CA ARG A 118 -15.30 -34.71 5.86
C ARG A 118 -16.44 -35.21 6.76
N GLY A 119 -17.47 -34.40 6.95
CA GLY A 119 -18.69 -34.74 7.69
C GLY A 119 -19.74 -35.51 6.87
N TYR A 120 -19.64 -35.49 5.54
CA TYR A 120 -20.32 -36.46 4.67
C TYR A 120 -19.62 -37.83 4.77
N GLN A 121 -19.75 -38.49 5.92
CA GLN A 121 -19.70 -39.94 5.94
C GLN A 121 -20.92 -40.42 5.16
N SER A 122 -20.68 -41.18 4.08
CA SER A 122 -21.74 -41.84 3.32
C SER A 122 -22.70 -42.51 4.29
N ALA A 123 -23.95 -42.04 4.31
CA ALA A 123 -25.05 -42.82 4.86
C ALA A 123 -24.90 -44.24 4.31
N GLN A 124 -24.87 -45.20 5.22
CA GLN A 124 -24.61 -46.61 4.96
C GLN A 124 -25.24 -47.05 3.64
N VAL A 125 -24.40 -47.51 2.71
CA VAL A 125 -24.84 -48.27 1.56
C VAL A 125 -25.40 -49.57 2.13
N ASN A 126 -26.71 -49.55 2.44
CA ASN A 126 -27.46 -50.74 2.77
C ASN A 126 -27.35 -51.70 1.58
N GLN A 127 -26.72 -52.84 1.85
CA GLN A 127 -26.64 -54.06 1.04
C GLN A 127 -27.48 -54.02 -0.24
N ALA A 128 -26.84 -53.66 -1.35
CA ALA A 128 -27.35 -54.04 -2.66
C ALA A 128 -27.23 -55.57 -2.76
N ARG A 129 -28.32 -56.27 -2.44
CA ARG A 129 -28.50 -57.67 -2.81
C ARG A 129 -28.49 -57.71 -4.34
N LEU A 130 -27.37 -58.17 -4.92
CA LEU A 130 -27.31 -58.56 -6.32
C LEU A 130 -28.35 -59.68 -6.53
N PHE A 131 -29.47 -59.29 -7.12
CA PHE A 131 -30.50 -60.19 -7.62
C PHE A 131 -30.06 -60.59 -9.03
N ASP A 132 -29.42 -61.75 -9.16
CA ASP A 132 -29.06 -62.30 -10.47
C ASP A 132 -30.26 -63.10 -10.99
N GLY A 133 -31.13 -62.40 -11.71
CA GLY A 133 -32.26 -62.99 -12.42
C GLY A 133 -31.90 -63.15 -13.90
N THR A 134 -31.45 -64.32 -14.29
CA THR A 134 -31.48 -64.76 -15.69
C THR A 134 -32.18 -66.12 -15.79
N ARG A 135 -33.15 -66.16 -16.71
CA ARG A 135 -34.03 -67.29 -17.05
C ARG A 135 -33.29 -68.33 -17.88
#